data_AF-A0A6B3BAX4-F1
#
_entry.id   AF-A0A6B3BAX4-F1
#
_cell.length_a   1.000
_cell.length_b   1.000
_cell.length_c   1.000
_cell.angle_alpha   90.00
_cell.angle_beta   90.00
_cell.angle_gamma   90.00
#
_symmetry.space_group_name_H-M   'P 1'
#
loop_
_entity.id
_entity.type
_entity.pdbx_description
1 polymer ?
#
loop_
_entity_poly.entity_id
_entity_poly.type
_entity_poly.pdbx_seq_one_letter_code
_entity_poly.pdbx_strand_id
1 'polypeptide(L)'
;LRSHVRIGGPQGLAALEAVLQARRSLRGLADLAPVAVPRLLTGVAGAGNLAMLRDAVKMGAGAVGGHPDLDPDPSGYVEAVLEVAAEHGCPVDLHTDGDDPARLAR
;
A
#
# COMPACT_ATOMS: atom_id res chain seq x y z
N LEU A 1 -8.74 -13.83 -0.22
CA LEU A 1 -8.89 -12.69 0.72
C LEU A 1 -7.80 -11.66 0.46
N ARG A 2 -8.16 -10.38 0.42
CA ARG A 2 -7.20 -9.27 0.37
C ARG A 2 -7.26 -8.52 1.70
N SER A 3 -6.11 -8.13 2.25
CA SER A 3 -6.04 -7.47 3.56
C SER A 3 -5.08 -6.28 3.49
N HIS A 4 -5.59 -5.09 3.78
CA HIS A 4 -4.81 -3.85 3.80
C HIS A 4 -3.99 -3.75 5.08
N VAL A 5 -2.67 -3.68 4.92
CA VAL A 5 -1.70 -3.64 6.01
C VAL A 5 -1.00 -2.30 6.00
N ARG A 6 -1.19 -1.54 7.08
CA ARG A 6 -0.49 -0.26 7.25
C ARG A 6 1.00 -0.49 7.44
N ILE A 7 1.80 0.23 6.66
CA ILE A 7 3.26 0.23 6.73
C ILE A 7 3.78 1.65 7.05
N GLY A 8 5.00 1.73 7.57
CA GLY A 8 5.64 2.99 7.94
C GLY A 8 5.40 3.41 9.38
N GLY A 9 5.88 4.61 9.72
CA GLY A 9 5.88 5.09 11.10
C GLY A 9 6.76 4.22 12.03
N PRO A 10 6.50 4.24 13.35
CA PRO A 10 7.36 3.55 14.32
C PRO A 10 7.37 2.02 14.17
N GLN A 11 6.32 1.44 13.57
CA GLN A 11 6.20 0.00 13.39
C GLN A 11 6.88 -0.51 12.11
N GLY A 12 7.27 0.39 11.19
CA GLY A 12 7.90 0.03 9.93
C GLY A 12 7.11 -1.03 9.16
N LEU A 13 7.74 -2.20 8.95
CA LEU A 13 7.17 -3.35 8.23
C LEU A 13 6.71 -4.49 9.15
N ALA A 14 6.79 -4.34 10.48
CA ALA A 14 6.48 -5.42 11.42
C ALA A 14 5.05 -5.97 11.27
N ALA A 15 4.08 -5.09 10.96
CA ALA A 15 2.70 -5.52 10.70
C ALA A 15 2.59 -6.40 9.44
N LEU A 16 3.35 -6.08 8.39
CA LEU A 16 3.40 -6.88 7.17
C LEU A 16 4.04 -8.24 7.43
N GLU A 17 5.13 -8.30 8.19
CA GLU A 17 5.78 -9.55 8.59
C GLU A 17 4.81 -10.49 9.31
N ALA A 18 4.03 -9.96 10.26
CA ALA A 18 3.02 -10.73 10.98
C ALA A 18 1.93 -11.28 10.04
N VAL A 19 1.46 -10.47 9.09
CA VAL A 19 0.45 -10.90 8.11
C VAL A 19 1.02 -11.92 7.13
N LEU A 20 2.28 -11.80 6.72
CA LEU A 20 2.95 -12.80 5.91
C LEU A 20 3.14 -14.13 6.66
N GLN A 21 3.39 -14.08 7.97
CA GLN A 21 3.38 -15.28 8.80
C GLN A 21 1.98 -15.90 8.88
N ALA A 22 0.94 -15.11 9.07
CA ALA A 22 -0.44 -15.59 9.07
C ALA A 22 -0.82 -16.23 7.72
N ARG A 23 -0.41 -15.62 6.59
CA ARG A 23 -0.58 -16.19 5.25
C ARG A 23 0.03 -17.59 5.14
N ARG A 24 1.20 -17.83 5.74
CA ARG A 24 1.82 -19.17 5.74
C ARG A 24 0.99 -20.18 6.54
N SER A 25 0.48 -19.79 7.70
CA SER A 25 -0.36 -20.65 8.54
C SER A 25 -1.73 -20.97 7.92
N LEU A 26 -2.24 -20.12 7.04
CA LEU A 26 -3.53 -20.29 6.35
C LEU A 26 -3.44 -21.08 5.03
N ARG A 27 -2.24 -21.52 4.62
CA ARG A 27 -2.07 -22.30 3.37
C ARG A 27 -2.94 -23.54 3.37
N GLY A 28 -3.70 -23.74 2.30
CA GLY A 28 -4.65 -24.85 2.14
C GLY A 28 -6.05 -24.59 2.72
N LEU A 29 -6.24 -23.49 3.45
CA LEU A 29 -7.54 -23.07 3.98
C LEU A 29 -8.05 -21.80 3.29
N ALA A 30 -7.17 -20.81 3.12
CA ALA A 30 -7.51 -19.55 2.46
C ALA A 30 -6.28 -18.90 1.83
N ASP A 31 -6.48 -18.27 0.67
CA ASP A 31 -5.45 -17.43 0.05
C ASP A 31 -5.53 -16.00 0.58
N LEU A 32 -4.48 -15.58 1.29
CA LEU A 32 -4.34 -14.22 1.81
C LEU A 32 -3.34 -13.43 0.97
N ALA A 33 -3.78 -12.31 0.41
CA ALA A 33 -2.98 -11.35 -0.34
C ALA A 33 -2.86 -10.02 0.44
N PRO A 34 -1.72 -9.74 1.08
CA PRO A 34 -1.51 -8.48 1.80
C PRO A 34 -1.36 -7.33 0.81
N VAL A 35 -2.03 -6.21 1.08
CA VAL A 35 -1.82 -4.92 0.38
C VAL A 35 -0.97 -4.03 1.30
N ALA A 36 0.18 -3.58 0.82
CA ALA A 36 0.99 -2.63 1.57
C ALA A 36 0.41 -1.22 1.45
N VAL A 37 0.08 -0.58 2.58
CA VAL A 37 -0.60 0.72 2.64
C VAL A 37 0.22 1.74 3.41
N PRO A 38 1.00 2.61 2.74
CA PRO A 38 1.68 3.73 3.36
C PRO A 38 0.71 4.90 3.61
N ARG A 39 0.97 5.70 4.65
CA ARG A 39 0.11 6.85 4.98
C ARG A 39 0.30 8.03 4.00
N LEU A 40 1.56 8.35 3.70
CA LEU A 40 1.95 9.45 2.82
C LEU A 40 3.04 8.92 1.88
N LEU A 41 3.03 9.37 0.63
CA LEU A 41 4.05 9.02 -0.37
C LEU A 41 4.72 10.21 -1.00
N THR A 42 4.08 11.38 -0.99
CA THR A 42 4.67 12.58 -1.61
C THR A 42 5.41 13.46 -0.59
N GLY A 43 6.24 14.35 -1.12
CA GLY A 43 7.06 15.27 -0.34
C GLY A 43 8.13 14.58 0.51
N VAL A 44 8.81 15.39 1.34
CA VAL A 44 9.92 14.94 2.19
C VAL A 44 9.48 13.87 3.19
N ALA A 45 8.26 13.98 3.73
CA ALA A 45 7.70 13.02 4.67
C ALA A 45 7.35 11.66 4.01
N GLY A 46 7.09 11.66 2.70
CA GLY A 46 6.71 10.46 1.93
C GLY A 46 7.90 9.63 1.43
N ALA A 47 9.08 10.24 1.24
CA ALA A 47 10.25 9.57 0.65
C ALA A 47 10.65 8.28 1.41
N GLY A 48 10.64 8.31 2.74
CA GLY A 48 10.92 7.12 3.56
C GLY A 48 9.85 6.03 3.42
N ASN A 49 8.59 6.42 3.28
CA ASN A 49 7.49 5.47 3.07
C ASN A 49 7.51 4.86 1.67
N LEU A 50 7.95 5.60 0.65
CA LEU A 50 8.11 5.09 -0.71
C LEU A 50 9.19 4.01 -0.77
N ALA A 51 10.34 4.23 -0.14
CA ALA A 51 11.37 3.21 -0.01
C ALA A 51 10.83 1.97 0.71
N MET A 52 10.09 2.18 1.79
CA MET A 52 9.47 1.10 2.56
C MET A 52 8.38 0.34 1.78
N LEU A 53 7.63 1.02 0.92
CA LEU A 53 6.63 0.39 0.04
C LEU A 53 7.32 -0.56 -0.95
N ARG A 54 8.45 -0.14 -1.53
CA ARG A 54 9.26 -1.01 -2.41
C ARG A 54 9.76 -2.23 -1.66
N ASP A 55 10.23 -2.06 -0.42
CA ASP A 55 10.67 -3.19 0.40
C ASP A 55 9.52 -4.12 0.82
N ALA A 56 8.33 -3.58 1.09
CA ALA A 56 7.12 -4.36 1.36
C ALA A 56 6.76 -5.29 0.20
N VAL A 57 6.87 -4.82 -1.04
CA VAL A 57 6.62 -5.65 -2.23
C VAL A 57 7.68 -6.74 -2.36
N LYS A 58 8.96 -6.42 -2.18
CA LYS A 58 10.05 -7.41 -2.17
C LYS A 58 9.87 -8.47 -1.09
N MET A 59 9.30 -8.12 0.07
CA MET A 59 8.99 -9.05 1.16
C MET A 59 7.81 -9.99 0.85
N GLY A 60 7.04 -9.72 -0.20
CA GLY A 60 5.92 -10.56 -0.64
C GLY A 60 4.53 -9.97 -0.36
N ALA A 61 4.41 -8.66 -0.21
CA ALA A 61 3.10 -8.01 -0.36
C ALA A 61 2.52 -8.36 -1.74
N GLY A 62 1.26 -8.77 -1.77
CA GLY A 62 0.59 -9.23 -2.99
C GLY A 62 -0.01 -8.09 -3.82
N ALA A 63 0.00 -6.87 -3.30
CA ALA A 63 -0.48 -5.66 -3.94
C ALA A 63 0.11 -4.43 -3.23
N VAL A 64 0.07 -3.28 -3.90
CA VAL A 64 0.31 -1.97 -3.29
C VAL A 64 -0.98 -1.19 -3.20
N GLY A 65 -1.10 -0.32 -2.21
CA GLY A 65 -2.33 0.42 -2.00
C GLY A 65 -2.11 1.71 -1.23
N GLY A 66 -3.21 2.31 -0.79
CA GLY A 66 -3.15 3.64 -0.24
C GLY A 66 -4.49 4.33 -0.07
N HIS A 67 -4.43 5.56 0.41
CA HIS A 67 -5.55 6.49 0.43
C HIS A 67 -5.05 7.85 -0.09
N PRO A 68 -4.99 8.04 -1.43
CA PRO A 68 -4.37 9.21 -2.06
C PRO A 68 -4.98 10.53 -1.58
N ASP A 69 -6.25 10.49 -1.21
CA ASP A 69 -7.08 11.59 -0.76
C ASP A 69 -6.62 12.27 0.53
N LEU A 70 -5.79 11.59 1.32
CA LEU A 70 -5.20 12.12 2.56
C LEU A 70 -3.77 12.60 2.38
N ASP A 71 -3.19 12.41 1.19
CA ASP A 71 -1.86 12.91 0.87
C ASP A 71 -1.95 14.37 0.39
N PRO A 72 -0.97 15.25 0.73
CA PRO A 72 -0.95 16.62 0.25
C PRO A 72 -0.89 16.75 -1.28
N ASP A 73 -0.39 15.74 -1.98
CA ASP A 73 -0.43 15.64 -3.44
C ASP A 73 -1.06 14.29 -3.86
N PRO A 74 -2.40 14.25 -4.00
CA PRO A 74 -3.12 13.02 -4.34
C PRO A 74 -2.71 12.43 -5.70
N SER A 75 -2.44 13.26 -6.70
CA SER A 75 -2.04 12.80 -8.04
C SER A 75 -0.63 12.20 -8.00
N GLY A 76 0.32 12.88 -7.35
CA GLY A 76 1.66 12.34 -7.15
C GLY A 76 1.68 11.07 -6.31
N TYR A 77 0.75 10.92 -5.36
CA TYR A 77 0.59 9.67 -4.61
C TYR A 77 0.19 8.52 -5.53
N VAL A 78 -0.82 8.73 -6.38
CA VAL A 78 -1.28 7.70 -7.33
C VAL A 78 -0.17 7.34 -8.31
N GLU A 79 0.54 8.32 -8.85
CA GLU A 79 1.70 8.10 -9.73
C GLU A 79 2.76 7.24 -9.05
N ALA A 80 3.17 7.59 -7.82
CA ALA A 80 4.15 6.83 -7.06
C ALA A 80 3.71 5.37 -6.78
N VAL A 81 2.43 5.14 -6.46
CA VAL A 81 1.90 3.78 -6.28
C VAL A 81 1.92 3.00 -7.60
N LEU A 82 1.50 3.62 -8.70
CA LEU A 82 1.48 3.00 -10.02
C LEU A 82 2.89 2.66 -10.52
N GLU A 83 3.86 3.53 -10.27
CA GLU A 83 5.28 3.27 -10.59
C GLU A 83 5.78 2.03 -9.85
N VAL A 84 5.60 1.97 -8.53
CA VAL A 84 6.04 0.80 -7.74
C VAL A 84 5.32 -0.47 -8.20
N ALA A 85 4.01 -0.37 -8.50
CA ALA A 85 3.21 -1.47 -9.00
C ALA A 85 3.73 -2.00 -10.35
N ALA A 86 4.01 -1.09 -11.29
CA ALA A 86 4.51 -1.40 -12.61
C ALA A 86 5.89 -2.05 -12.56
N GLU A 87 6.79 -1.52 -11.71
CA GLU A 87 8.14 -2.06 -11.53
C GLU A 87 8.14 -3.52 -11.01
N HIS A 88 7.17 -3.87 -10.16
CA HIS A 88 7.11 -5.19 -9.52
C HIS A 88 6.03 -6.12 -10.12
N GLY A 89 5.29 -5.64 -11.13
CA GLY A 89 4.20 -6.39 -11.76
C GLY A 89 3.08 -6.78 -10.78
N CYS A 90 2.79 -5.93 -9.79
CA CYS A 90 1.77 -6.22 -8.77
C CYS A 90 0.51 -5.35 -8.93
N PRO A 91 -0.66 -5.83 -8.48
CA PRO A 91 -1.90 -5.06 -8.56
C PRO A 91 -1.93 -3.87 -7.59
N VAL A 92 -2.79 -2.91 -7.89
CA VAL A 92 -3.04 -1.70 -7.09
C VAL A 92 -4.43 -1.78 -6.45
N ASP A 93 -4.54 -1.34 -5.18
CA ASP A 93 -5.81 -1.26 -4.44
C ASP A 93 -5.86 0.03 -3.59
N LEU A 94 -6.63 1.01 -4.05
CA LEU A 94 -6.71 2.35 -3.46
C LEU A 94 -8.06 2.58 -2.78
N HIS A 95 -8.03 3.20 -1.61
CA HIS A 95 -9.20 3.79 -0.97
C HIS A 95 -9.37 5.23 -1.45
N THR A 96 -10.58 5.60 -1.81
CA THR A 96 -10.93 6.97 -2.22
C THR A 96 -12.28 7.36 -1.61
N ASP A 97 -12.45 8.64 -1.31
CA ASP A 97 -13.69 9.26 -0.84
C ASP A 97 -14.55 9.65 -2.05
N GLY A 98 -14.99 8.63 -2.80
CA GLY A 98 -15.68 8.80 -4.08
C GLY A 98 -17.11 9.34 -3.97
N ASP A 99 -17.63 9.52 -2.76
CA ASP A 99 -18.91 10.17 -2.47
C ASP A 99 -18.80 11.70 -2.37
N ASP A 100 -17.59 12.25 -2.28
CA ASP A 100 -17.32 13.69 -2.39
C ASP A 100 -17.09 14.06 -3.88
N PRO A 101 -18.00 14.82 -4.51
CA PRO A 101 -17.89 15.17 -5.92
C PRO A 101 -16.65 15.99 -6.26
N ALA A 102 -16.16 16.83 -5.34
CA ALA A 102 -14.94 17.60 -5.54
C ALA A 102 -13.72 16.69 -5.60
N ARG A 103 -13.78 15.58 -4.85
CA ARG A 103 -12.74 14.55 -4.80
C ARG A 103 -12.82 13.56 -5.95
N LEU A 104 -13.99 13.33 -6.52
CA LEU A 104 -14.16 12.44 -7.67
C LEU A 104 -13.74 13.09 -9.00
N ALA A 105 -13.88 14.41 -9.13
CA ALA A 105 -13.72 15.13 -10.40
C ALA A 105 -12.28 15.55 -10.77
N ARG A 106 -11.27 15.10 -10.02
CA ARG A 106 -9.85 15.46 -10.19
C ARG A 106 -9.09 14.53 -11.13
#